data_AF-A0A6P2K584-F1
#
_entry.id   AF-A0A6P2K584-F1
#
_cell.length_a   1.000
_cell.length_b   1.000
_cell.length_c   1.000
_cell.angle_alpha   90.00
_cell.angle_beta   90.00
_cell.angle_gamma   90.00
#
_symmetry.space_group_name_H-M   'P 1'
#
loop_
_entity.id
_entity.type
_entity.pdbx_description
1 polymer ?
#
loop_
_entity_poly.entity_id
_entity_poly.type
_entity_poly.pdbx_seq_one_letter_code
_entity_poly.pdbx_strand_id
1 'polypeptide(L)'
;MSAFLLNGGLRLSWWQLAWVVFALTHVTIISVTVYLHRCQAHRALDLRPCVSHFFRFWLWLTTGMLTMQWVAVHRKHHARSETPEDPHSPRTRGLATVLLRGAELYREEVRNEETLRRYGSGTPDDWLERHVYARYPNLGVGLLAVIDVGLFGLPGVAAWAIQMMWIPFWAGGVINGCGHFSGYRNFATPDASTNLFPLGILIGGEELHNNHHAYVTSARLSNRWFEFDIGWLYIRLLAALRLATVRRVATKPRLLPNKATVDDATLQAVIRNRHAVMAAYARMLEPACRRELRRIKDMSRDDKRAFALAMKRWLRQAWGHRGKPDLRALTSPNANRRMRVYVDMYEALLELWTWSHASHEQLLVQLQDWCRCAELSGIKAIADFSTRLRRYA
;
A
#
# COMPACT_ATOMS: atom_id res chain seq x y z
N MET A 1 -33.09 -37.07 7.91
CA MET A 1 -31.77 -36.61 7.41
C MET A 1 -30.69 -37.37 8.17
N SER A 2 -29.71 -37.99 7.52
CA SER A 2 -28.71 -38.82 8.22
C SER A 2 -27.83 -37.98 9.14
N ALA A 3 -27.35 -38.56 10.25
CA ALA A 3 -26.47 -37.87 11.20
C ALA A 3 -25.17 -37.32 10.55
N PHE A 4 -24.73 -37.98 9.47
CA PHE A 4 -23.62 -37.53 8.62
C PHE A 4 -23.96 -36.24 7.86
N LEU A 5 -25.14 -36.14 7.25
CA LEU A 5 -25.53 -34.91 6.57
C LEU A 5 -25.68 -33.73 7.55
N LEU A 6 -26.03 -33.98 8.81
CA LEU A 6 -26.17 -32.94 9.82
C LEU A 6 -24.82 -32.40 10.32
N ASN A 7 -23.83 -33.27 10.52
CA ASN A 7 -22.61 -32.91 11.26
C ASN A 7 -21.29 -33.31 10.57
N GLY A 8 -21.37 -33.94 9.40
CA GLY A 8 -20.22 -34.45 8.64
C GLY A 8 -19.46 -35.57 9.34
N GLY A 9 -18.29 -35.88 8.80
CA GLY A 9 -17.38 -36.87 9.37
C GLY A 9 -16.76 -36.45 10.72
N LEU A 10 -16.53 -35.16 10.93
CA LEU A 10 -15.84 -34.66 12.14
C LEU A 10 -16.78 -34.36 13.32
N ARG A 11 -18.09 -34.22 13.06
CA ARG A 11 -19.12 -33.98 14.09
C ARG A 11 -18.80 -32.81 15.02
N LEU A 12 -18.30 -31.72 14.45
CA LEU A 12 -17.91 -30.53 15.20
C LEU A 12 -19.14 -29.78 15.74
N SER A 13 -19.00 -29.17 16.92
CA SER A 13 -19.95 -28.16 17.36
C SER A 13 -19.83 -26.88 16.50
N TRP A 14 -20.84 -26.00 16.58
CA TRP A 14 -20.85 -24.78 15.76
C TRP A 14 -19.66 -23.85 16.05
N TRP A 15 -19.20 -23.75 17.31
CA TRP A 15 -18.05 -22.90 17.66
C TRP A 15 -16.72 -23.51 17.21
N GLN A 16 -16.60 -24.84 17.23
CA GLN A 16 -15.43 -25.53 16.68
C GLN A 16 -15.36 -25.32 15.17
N LEU A 17 -16.49 -25.46 14.47
CA LEU A 17 -16.56 -25.19 13.04
C LEU A 17 -16.21 -23.73 12.72
N ALA A 18 -16.73 -22.77 13.48
CA ALA A 18 -16.40 -21.35 13.30
C ALA A 18 -14.90 -21.09 13.42
N TRP A 19 -14.22 -21.68 14.41
CA TRP A 19 -12.77 -21.58 14.56
C TRP A 19 -12.00 -22.25 13.42
N VAL A 20 -12.45 -23.42 12.96
CA VAL A 20 -11.85 -24.10 11.80
C VAL A 20 -11.98 -23.22 10.55
N VAL A 21 -13.18 -22.71 10.25
CA VAL A 21 -13.40 -21.83 9.10
C VAL A 21 -12.54 -20.57 9.19
N PHE A 22 -12.49 -19.94 10.36
CA PHE A 22 -11.61 -18.80 10.60
C PHE A 22 -10.13 -19.13 10.36
N ALA A 23 -9.66 -20.29 10.84
CA ALA A 23 -8.28 -20.71 10.60
C ALA A 23 -8.00 -20.95 9.11
N LEU A 24 -8.93 -21.59 8.39
CA LEU A 24 -8.80 -21.85 6.95
C LEU A 24 -8.78 -20.55 6.14
N THR A 25 -9.69 -19.61 6.43
CA THR A 25 -9.70 -18.29 5.77
C THR A 25 -8.47 -17.47 6.14
N HIS A 26 -7.97 -17.59 7.36
CA HIS A 26 -6.71 -16.99 7.78
C HIS A 26 -5.51 -17.52 6.97
N VAL A 27 -5.42 -18.84 6.76
CA VAL A 27 -4.38 -19.40 5.87
C VAL A 27 -4.53 -18.86 4.45
N THR A 28 -5.76 -18.72 3.96
CA THR A 28 -6.03 -18.16 2.62
C THR A 28 -5.55 -16.72 2.50
N ILE A 29 -5.87 -15.83 3.45
CA ILE A 29 -5.41 -14.44 3.38
C ILE A 29 -3.89 -14.34 3.56
N ILE A 30 -3.27 -15.14 4.44
CA ILE A 30 -1.80 -15.19 4.55
C ILE A 30 -1.15 -15.70 3.27
N SER A 31 -1.80 -16.62 2.54
CA SER A 31 -1.33 -17.07 1.22
C SER A 31 -1.37 -15.94 0.20
N VAL A 32 -2.43 -15.12 0.18
CA VAL A 32 -2.47 -13.90 -0.66
C VAL A 32 -1.35 -12.94 -0.26
N THR A 33 -1.24 -12.62 1.03
CA THR A 33 -0.27 -11.65 1.57
C THR A 33 1.19 -12.05 1.34
N VAL A 34 1.58 -13.25 1.74
CA VAL A 34 2.98 -13.67 1.72
C VAL A 34 3.40 -14.11 0.32
N TYR A 35 2.56 -14.89 -0.37
CA TYR A 35 2.92 -15.46 -1.67
C TYR A 35 2.52 -14.56 -2.83
N LEU A 36 1.23 -14.28 -3.06
CA LEU A 36 0.83 -13.49 -4.24
C LEU A 36 1.33 -12.05 -4.18
N HIS A 37 1.15 -11.40 -3.02
CA HIS A 37 1.43 -9.99 -2.85
C HIS A 37 2.93 -9.71 -2.67
N ARG A 38 3.52 -10.13 -1.55
CA ARG A 38 4.91 -9.75 -1.22
C ARG A 38 5.94 -10.53 -2.04
N CYS A 39 5.73 -11.83 -2.28
CA CYS A 39 6.69 -12.66 -3.02
C CYS A 39 6.53 -12.49 -4.54
N GLN A 40 5.36 -12.77 -5.11
CA GLN A 40 5.19 -12.83 -6.57
C GLN A 40 5.02 -11.45 -7.21
N ALA A 41 4.14 -10.59 -6.68
CA ALA A 41 3.93 -9.27 -7.27
C ALA A 41 5.13 -8.35 -7.06
N HIS A 42 5.69 -8.32 -5.84
CA HIS A 42 6.67 -7.29 -5.44
C HIS A 42 8.10 -7.77 -5.21
N ARG A 43 8.37 -9.08 -5.29
CA ARG A 43 9.73 -9.65 -5.13
C ARG A 43 10.42 -9.21 -3.84
N ALA A 44 9.64 -9.01 -2.77
CA ALA A 44 10.14 -8.57 -1.48
C ALA A 44 10.87 -9.68 -0.71
N LEU A 45 10.56 -10.94 -1.03
CA LEU A 45 11.15 -12.14 -0.48
C LEU A 45 11.14 -13.27 -1.52
N ASP A 46 12.00 -14.26 -1.30
CA ASP A 46 11.93 -15.57 -1.95
C ASP A 46 11.41 -16.61 -0.97
N LEU A 47 10.63 -17.56 -1.48
CA LEU A 47 10.18 -18.73 -0.75
C LEU A 47 10.87 -19.97 -1.31
N ARG A 48 11.14 -20.97 -0.46
CA ARG A 48 11.55 -22.29 -0.94
C ARG A 48 10.46 -22.90 -1.82
N PRO A 49 10.82 -23.73 -2.82
CA PRO A 49 9.86 -24.31 -3.76
C PRO A 49 8.67 -25.01 -3.08
N CYS A 50 8.90 -25.76 -2.00
CA CYS A 50 7.81 -26.43 -1.27
C CYS A 50 6.81 -25.47 -0.65
N VAL A 51 7.27 -24.37 -0.04
CA VAL A 51 6.41 -23.36 0.58
C VAL A 51 5.69 -22.53 -0.48
N SER A 52 6.41 -22.16 -1.55
CA SER A 52 5.83 -21.49 -2.71
C SER A 52 4.71 -22.34 -3.32
N HIS A 53 4.95 -23.64 -3.48
CA HIS A 53 3.97 -24.58 -4.01
C HIS A 53 2.77 -24.74 -3.07
N PHE A 54 3.01 -24.87 -1.76
CA PHE A 54 1.93 -24.94 -0.76
C PHE A 54 0.96 -23.77 -0.90
N PHE A 55 1.46 -22.53 -0.90
CA PHE A 55 0.60 -21.36 -1.02
C PHE A 55 -0.14 -21.31 -2.36
N ARG A 56 0.56 -21.65 -3.45
CA ARG A 56 -0.04 -21.71 -4.78
C ARG A 56 -1.18 -22.72 -4.86
N PHE A 57 -0.94 -23.95 -4.41
CA PHE A 57 -1.95 -25.00 -4.37
C PHE A 57 -3.13 -24.61 -3.47
N TRP A 58 -2.83 -24.06 -2.29
CA TRP A 58 -3.86 -23.61 -1.35
C TRP A 58 -4.79 -22.59 -1.99
N LEU A 59 -4.24 -21.56 -2.64
CA LEU A 59 -5.03 -20.53 -3.32
C LEU A 59 -5.85 -21.09 -4.47
N TRP A 60 -5.30 -22.00 -5.28
CA TRP A 60 -6.07 -22.68 -6.31
C TRP A 60 -7.25 -23.46 -5.72
N LEU A 61 -7.03 -24.19 -4.63
CA LEU A 61 -8.06 -24.95 -3.92
C LEU A 61 -9.14 -24.04 -3.32
N THR A 62 -8.76 -22.95 -2.65
CA THR A 62 -9.68 -22.13 -1.85
C THR A 62 -10.26 -20.92 -2.58
N THR A 63 -9.73 -20.57 -3.76
CA THR A 63 -10.17 -19.37 -4.48
C THR A 63 -10.22 -19.52 -6.00
N GLY A 64 -9.58 -20.56 -6.55
CA GLY A 64 -9.40 -20.73 -8.00
C GLY A 64 -8.47 -19.70 -8.64
N MET A 65 -7.76 -18.88 -7.84
CA MET A 65 -6.88 -17.83 -8.36
C MET A 65 -5.62 -18.42 -9.01
N LEU A 66 -5.24 -17.82 -10.14
CA LEU A 66 -3.98 -18.10 -10.83
C LEU A 66 -2.96 -17.03 -10.51
N THR A 67 -1.70 -17.45 -10.32
CA THR A 67 -0.63 -16.55 -9.86
C THR A 67 -0.41 -15.41 -10.85
N MET A 68 -0.29 -15.71 -12.14
CA MET A 68 -0.06 -14.72 -13.20
C MET A 68 -1.17 -13.65 -13.25
N GLN A 69 -2.43 -14.08 -13.19
CA GLN A 69 -3.59 -13.19 -13.29
C GLN A 69 -3.62 -12.20 -12.13
N TRP A 70 -3.49 -12.70 -10.90
CA TRP A 70 -3.51 -11.85 -9.72
C TRP A 70 -2.36 -10.85 -9.72
N VAL A 71 -1.15 -11.33 -10.02
CA VAL A 71 0.06 -10.50 -10.09
C VAL A 71 -0.07 -9.42 -11.16
N ALA A 72 -0.61 -9.74 -12.33
CA ALA A 72 -0.79 -8.77 -13.41
C ALA A 72 -1.76 -7.65 -13.01
N VAL A 73 -2.93 -8.00 -12.48
CA VAL A 73 -3.94 -7.02 -12.03
C VAL A 73 -3.40 -6.15 -10.90
N HIS A 74 -2.72 -6.75 -9.91
CA HIS A 74 -2.13 -6.01 -8.79
C HIS A 74 -1.01 -5.06 -9.21
N ARG A 75 -0.12 -5.51 -10.12
CA ARG A 75 0.93 -4.64 -10.66
C ARG A 75 0.37 -3.52 -11.54
N LYS A 76 -0.70 -3.77 -12.31
CA LYS A 76 -1.41 -2.72 -13.04
C LYS A 76 -2.00 -1.69 -12.09
N HIS A 77 -2.64 -2.12 -11.00
CA HIS A 77 -3.14 -1.22 -9.96
C HIS A 77 -2.03 -0.32 -9.41
N HIS A 78 -0.86 -0.85 -9.05
CA HIS A 78 0.25 0.00 -8.61
C HIS A 78 0.77 0.95 -9.69
N ALA A 79 0.90 0.47 -10.93
CA ALA A 79 1.42 1.27 -12.04
C ALA A 79 0.47 2.41 -12.46
N ARG A 80 -0.84 2.20 -12.29
CA ARG A 80 -1.92 3.07 -12.76
C ARG A 80 -2.81 3.59 -11.64
N SER A 81 -2.33 3.54 -10.41
CA SER A 81 -3.14 3.80 -9.22
C SER A 81 -3.88 5.14 -9.33
N GLU A 82 -5.17 5.13 -9.01
CA GLU A 82 -6.06 6.30 -9.08
C GLU A 82 -6.30 6.92 -10.46
N THR A 83 -5.85 6.27 -11.53
CA THR A 83 -6.20 6.65 -12.91
C THR A 83 -7.40 5.84 -13.40
N PRO A 84 -8.06 6.23 -14.51
CA PRO A 84 -9.11 5.41 -15.12
C PRO A 84 -8.64 4.00 -15.53
N GLU A 85 -7.33 3.83 -15.77
CA GLU A 85 -6.72 2.54 -16.06
C GLU A 85 -6.57 1.65 -14.81
N ASP A 86 -6.74 2.17 -13.58
CA ASP A 86 -6.75 1.35 -12.38
C ASP A 86 -7.99 0.43 -12.39
N PRO A 87 -7.82 -0.91 -12.30
CA PRO A 87 -8.94 -1.84 -12.32
C PRO A 87 -9.91 -1.67 -11.14
N HIS A 88 -9.44 -1.19 -9.99
CA HIS A 88 -10.22 -1.16 -8.76
C HIS A 88 -9.99 0.10 -7.92
N SER A 89 -9.70 1.24 -8.56
CA SER A 89 -9.64 2.52 -7.85
C SER A 89 -11.05 2.94 -7.39
N PRO A 90 -11.27 3.17 -6.07
CA PRO A 90 -12.53 3.73 -5.59
C PRO A 90 -12.70 5.20 -6.00
N ARG A 91 -11.65 5.87 -6.49
CA ARG A 91 -11.74 7.23 -7.05
C ARG A 91 -12.43 7.24 -8.39
N THR A 92 -12.11 6.27 -9.26
CA THR A 92 -12.64 6.23 -10.63
C THR A 92 -13.88 5.36 -10.74
N ARG A 93 -13.97 4.27 -9.96
CA ARG A 93 -15.12 3.34 -9.97
C ARG A 93 -16.17 3.66 -8.90
N GLY A 94 -15.81 4.43 -7.88
CA GLY A 94 -16.63 4.66 -6.69
C GLY A 94 -16.43 3.59 -5.61
N LEU A 95 -16.47 4.01 -4.34
CA LEU A 95 -16.21 3.13 -3.19
C LEU A 95 -17.17 1.94 -3.12
N ALA A 96 -18.47 2.17 -3.29
CA ALA A 96 -19.49 1.11 -3.24
C ALA A 96 -19.26 0.04 -4.31
N THR A 97 -18.87 0.46 -5.51
CA THR A 97 -18.54 -0.44 -6.62
C THR A 97 -17.35 -1.33 -6.26
N VAL A 98 -16.26 -0.76 -5.73
CA VAL A 98 -15.08 -1.57 -5.35
C VAL A 98 -15.41 -2.52 -4.20
N LEU A 99 -16.15 -2.05 -3.18
CA LEU A 99 -16.54 -2.88 -2.03
C LEU A 99 -17.43 -4.08 -2.40
N LEU A 100 -18.41 -3.86 -3.28
CA LEU A 100 -19.44 -4.86 -3.58
C LEU A 100 -19.16 -5.65 -4.86
N ARG A 101 -18.36 -5.10 -5.78
CA ARG A 101 -18.11 -5.68 -7.10
C ARG A 101 -16.63 -5.89 -7.41
N GLY A 102 -15.78 -5.94 -6.38
CA GLY A 102 -14.33 -6.12 -6.55
C GLY A 102 -13.95 -7.38 -7.33
N ALA A 103 -14.71 -8.48 -7.16
CA ALA A 103 -14.49 -9.72 -7.91
C ALA A 103 -14.88 -9.62 -9.39
N GLU A 104 -15.94 -8.87 -9.72
CA GLU A 104 -16.33 -8.55 -11.10
C GLU A 104 -15.26 -7.70 -11.76
N LEU A 105 -14.81 -6.62 -11.10
CA LEU A 105 -13.76 -5.73 -11.60
C LEU A 105 -12.46 -6.51 -11.87
N TYR A 106 -12.10 -7.41 -10.95
CA TYR A 106 -10.96 -8.31 -11.14
C TYR A 106 -11.13 -9.21 -12.37
N ARG A 107 -12.28 -9.88 -12.51
CA ARG A 107 -12.55 -10.78 -13.65
C ARG A 107 -12.59 -10.04 -14.99
N GLU A 108 -13.11 -8.82 -15.02
CA GLU A 108 -13.07 -7.94 -16.19
C GLU A 108 -11.63 -7.65 -16.61
N GLU A 109 -10.77 -7.27 -15.66
CA GLU A 109 -9.38 -6.96 -15.95
C GLU A 109 -8.55 -8.20 -16.34
N VAL A 110 -8.83 -9.37 -15.76
CA VAL A 110 -8.18 -10.63 -16.15
C VAL A 110 -8.44 -11.00 -17.61
N ARG A 111 -9.57 -10.59 -18.19
CA ARG A 111 -9.87 -10.80 -19.62
C ARG A 111 -9.07 -9.89 -20.54
N ASN A 112 -8.35 -8.91 -19.99
CA ASN A 112 -7.48 -8.03 -20.77
C ASN A 112 -6.10 -8.68 -20.99
N GLU A 113 -5.89 -9.22 -22.19
CA GLU A 113 -4.63 -9.87 -22.57
C GLU A 113 -3.42 -8.94 -22.51
N GLU A 114 -3.60 -7.64 -22.80
CA GLU A 114 -2.51 -6.67 -22.70
C GLU A 114 -2.04 -6.55 -21.24
N THR A 115 -2.97 -6.52 -20.29
CA THR A 115 -2.65 -6.48 -18.86
C THR A 115 -1.87 -7.72 -18.44
N LEU A 116 -2.32 -8.91 -18.84
CA LEU A 116 -1.63 -10.16 -18.51
C LEU A 116 -0.22 -10.18 -19.11
N ARG A 117 -0.07 -9.80 -20.38
CA ARG A 117 1.23 -9.77 -21.07
C ARG A 117 2.19 -8.76 -20.45
N ARG A 118 1.71 -7.55 -20.15
CA ARG A 118 2.55 -6.43 -19.68
C ARG A 118 2.94 -6.57 -18.21
N TYR A 119 2.04 -7.07 -17.37
CA TYR A 119 2.23 -7.06 -15.91
C TYR A 119 2.40 -8.46 -15.29
N GLY A 120 2.07 -9.55 -16.00
CA GLY A 120 2.14 -10.92 -15.48
C GLY A 120 3.52 -11.58 -15.47
N SER A 121 4.55 -10.90 -15.99
CA SER A 121 5.88 -11.50 -16.21
C SER A 121 6.58 -12.00 -14.93
N GLY A 122 7.39 -13.04 -15.11
CA GLY A 122 8.18 -13.68 -14.04
C GLY A 122 7.38 -14.55 -13.07
N THR A 123 6.09 -14.77 -13.31
CA THR A 123 5.29 -15.70 -12.50
C THR A 123 5.57 -17.15 -12.92
N PRO A 124 5.22 -18.16 -12.08
CA PRO A 124 5.43 -19.56 -12.43
C PRO A 124 4.69 -19.94 -13.71
N ASP A 125 5.36 -20.70 -14.58
CA ASP A 125 4.79 -21.31 -15.80
C ASP A 125 5.28 -22.76 -15.93
N ASP A 126 5.26 -23.49 -14.81
CA ASP A 126 5.64 -24.91 -14.78
C ASP A 126 4.50 -25.82 -15.25
N TRP A 127 4.76 -27.14 -15.28
CA TRP A 127 3.79 -28.12 -15.74
C TRP A 127 2.47 -28.07 -14.96
N LEU A 128 2.52 -27.88 -13.63
CA LEU A 128 1.33 -27.80 -12.79
C LEU A 128 0.51 -26.56 -13.11
N GLU A 129 1.17 -25.42 -13.32
CA GLU A 129 0.48 -24.18 -13.71
C GLU A 129 -0.31 -24.40 -15.00
N ARG A 130 0.33 -24.95 -16.04
CA ARG A 130 -0.29 -25.11 -17.36
C ARG A 130 -1.37 -26.19 -17.42
N HIS A 131 -1.13 -27.34 -16.77
CA HIS A 131 -1.95 -28.54 -16.98
C HIS A 131 -2.93 -28.84 -15.84
N VAL A 132 -2.73 -28.22 -14.67
CA VAL A 132 -3.62 -28.42 -13.51
C VAL A 132 -4.29 -27.11 -13.16
N TYR A 133 -3.53 -26.08 -12.76
CA TYR A 133 -4.12 -24.87 -12.19
C TYR A 133 -4.86 -24.04 -13.23
N ALA A 134 -4.18 -23.64 -14.31
CA ALA A 134 -4.76 -22.82 -15.37
C ALA A 134 -5.78 -23.59 -16.21
N ARG A 135 -5.60 -24.91 -16.38
CA ARG A 135 -6.53 -25.76 -17.11
C ARG A 135 -7.83 -26.01 -16.34
N TYR A 136 -7.75 -26.10 -15.02
CA TYR A 136 -8.89 -26.43 -14.16
C TYR A 136 -9.02 -25.48 -12.95
N PRO A 137 -9.19 -24.17 -13.12
CA PRO A 137 -9.22 -23.21 -12.00
C PRO A 137 -10.41 -23.47 -11.05
N ASN A 138 -11.55 -23.91 -11.58
CA ASN A 138 -12.75 -24.19 -10.79
C ASN A 138 -12.73 -25.57 -10.11
N LEU A 139 -11.83 -26.47 -10.51
CA LEU A 139 -11.74 -27.80 -9.92
C LEU A 139 -11.32 -27.72 -8.46
N GLY A 140 -10.35 -26.86 -8.12
CA GLY A 140 -9.94 -26.66 -6.73
C GLY A 140 -11.11 -26.24 -5.84
N VAL A 141 -11.83 -25.22 -6.27
CA VAL A 141 -13.02 -24.70 -5.56
C VAL A 141 -14.11 -25.77 -5.42
N GLY A 142 -14.35 -26.56 -6.46
CA GLY A 142 -15.31 -27.68 -6.41
C GLY A 142 -14.86 -28.81 -5.47
N LEU A 143 -13.57 -29.15 -5.47
CA LEU A 143 -12.98 -30.13 -4.55
C LEU A 143 -13.12 -29.67 -3.09
N LEU A 144 -12.88 -28.39 -2.82
CA LEU A 144 -13.07 -27.82 -1.49
C LEU A 144 -14.54 -27.95 -1.04
N ALA A 145 -15.51 -27.71 -1.92
CA ALA A 145 -16.93 -27.87 -1.58
C ALA A 145 -17.25 -29.32 -1.15
N VAL A 146 -16.72 -30.31 -1.87
CA VAL A 146 -16.89 -31.73 -1.54
C VAL A 146 -16.20 -32.06 -0.22
N ILE A 147 -15.00 -31.54 0.02
CA ILE A 147 -14.25 -31.72 1.27
C ILE A 147 -15.05 -31.13 2.45
N ASP A 148 -15.50 -29.88 2.35
CA ASP A 148 -16.23 -29.21 3.43
C ASP A 148 -17.54 -29.92 3.74
N VAL A 149 -18.32 -30.31 2.73
CA VAL A 149 -19.57 -31.07 2.95
C VAL A 149 -19.29 -32.45 3.53
N GLY A 150 -18.23 -33.13 3.09
CA GLY A 150 -17.84 -34.43 3.64
C GLY A 150 -17.39 -34.35 5.11
N LEU A 151 -16.62 -33.31 5.46
CA LEU A 151 -16.08 -33.13 6.81
C LEU A 151 -17.11 -32.55 7.79
N PHE A 152 -17.97 -31.64 7.33
CA PHE A 152 -18.84 -30.83 8.19
C PHE A 152 -20.34 -31.01 7.93
N GLY A 153 -20.75 -31.78 6.91
CA GLY A 153 -22.15 -31.98 6.54
C GLY A 153 -22.74 -30.76 5.82
N LEU A 154 -24.04 -30.52 5.97
CA LEU A 154 -24.71 -29.32 5.45
C LEU A 154 -24.09 -28.00 5.94
N PRO A 155 -23.65 -27.86 7.21
CA PRO A 155 -22.85 -26.71 7.63
C PRO A 155 -21.58 -26.46 6.78
N GLY A 156 -21.04 -27.51 6.14
CA GLY A 156 -19.93 -27.41 5.20
C GLY A 156 -20.23 -26.53 3.98
N VAL A 157 -21.49 -26.44 3.53
CA VAL A 157 -21.88 -25.52 2.45
C VAL A 157 -21.68 -24.06 2.88
N ALA A 158 -22.05 -23.75 4.14
CA ALA A 158 -21.84 -22.41 4.69
C ALA A 158 -20.35 -22.11 4.90
N ALA A 159 -19.58 -23.08 5.40
CA ALA A 159 -18.12 -22.98 5.52
C ALA A 159 -17.47 -22.66 4.17
N TRP A 160 -17.82 -23.41 3.13
CA TRP A 160 -17.34 -23.19 1.77
C TRP A 160 -17.72 -21.80 1.24
N ALA A 161 -18.97 -21.39 1.41
CA ALA A 161 -19.43 -20.07 0.97
C ALA A 161 -18.68 -18.92 1.66
N ILE A 162 -18.42 -19.03 2.97
CA ILE A 162 -17.61 -18.05 3.72
C ILE A 162 -16.19 -17.99 3.15
N GLN A 163 -15.57 -19.14 2.85
CA GLN A 163 -14.24 -19.20 2.24
C GLN A 163 -14.21 -18.52 0.87
N MET A 164 -15.23 -18.75 0.02
CA MET A 164 -15.34 -18.10 -1.30
C MET A 164 -15.51 -16.58 -1.20
N MET A 165 -16.24 -16.09 -0.21
CA MET A 165 -16.50 -14.65 -0.03
C MET A 165 -15.31 -13.91 0.62
N TRP A 166 -14.43 -14.62 1.33
CA TRP A 166 -13.42 -13.99 2.19
C TRP A 166 -12.48 -13.05 1.44
N ILE A 167 -11.82 -13.54 0.38
CA ILE A 167 -10.86 -12.72 -0.39
C ILE A 167 -11.56 -11.64 -1.22
N PRO A 168 -12.65 -11.92 -1.96
CA PRO A 168 -13.43 -10.88 -2.64
C PRO A 168 -13.82 -9.72 -1.73
N PHE A 169 -14.32 -10.02 -0.53
CA PHE A 169 -14.77 -9.00 0.40
C PHE A 169 -13.60 -8.26 1.06
N TRP A 170 -12.69 -8.98 1.74
CA TRP A 170 -11.64 -8.35 2.54
C TRP A 170 -10.51 -7.74 1.68
N ALA A 171 -10.00 -8.48 0.69
CA ALA A 171 -8.92 -7.98 -0.16
C ALA A 171 -9.45 -7.15 -1.33
N GLY A 172 -10.39 -7.71 -2.10
CA GLY A 172 -10.95 -7.04 -3.28
C GLY A 172 -11.81 -5.82 -2.92
N GLY A 173 -12.58 -5.90 -1.84
CA GLY A 173 -13.45 -4.83 -1.39
C GLY A 173 -12.80 -3.91 -0.37
N VAL A 174 -12.51 -4.40 0.83
CA VAL A 174 -12.08 -3.55 1.96
C VAL A 174 -10.69 -2.95 1.73
N ILE A 175 -9.68 -3.73 1.34
CA ILE A 175 -8.33 -3.22 1.12
C ILE A 175 -8.27 -2.30 -0.09
N ASN A 176 -8.75 -2.75 -1.26
CA ASN A 176 -8.72 -1.91 -2.47
C ASN A 176 -9.68 -0.71 -2.38
N GLY A 177 -10.82 -0.87 -1.71
CA GLY A 177 -11.82 0.19 -1.53
C GLY A 177 -11.49 1.11 -0.37
N CYS A 178 -11.68 0.67 0.87
CA CYS A 178 -11.45 1.50 2.05
C CYS A 178 -9.98 1.93 2.15
N GLY A 179 -9.04 1.06 1.78
CA GLY A 179 -7.61 1.35 1.82
C GLY A 179 -7.21 2.45 0.84
N HIS A 180 -8.00 2.78 -0.18
CA HIS A 180 -7.79 3.94 -1.08
C HIS A 180 -8.77 5.09 -0.86
N PHE A 181 -9.59 5.01 0.19
CA PHE A 181 -10.65 5.98 0.44
C PHE A 181 -10.46 6.75 1.74
N SER A 182 -10.23 6.05 2.86
CA SER A 182 -10.20 6.68 4.18
C SER A 182 -9.36 5.90 5.18
N GLY A 183 -8.44 6.60 5.84
CA GLY A 183 -7.57 6.06 6.88
C GLY A 183 -6.45 7.04 7.19
N TYR A 184 -5.50 6.64 8.03
CA TYR A 184 -4.33 7.47 8.31
C TYR A 184 -3.21 7.21 7.31
N ARG A 185 -2.24 8.12 7.22
CA ARG A 185 -1.07 7.99 6.35
C ARG A 185 0.20 8.28 7.11
N ASN A 186 1.24 7.52 6.84
CA ASN A 186 2.59 7.79 7.33
C ASN A 186 3.44 8.52 6.30
N PHE A 187 3.12 8.30 5.02
CA PHE A 187 3.92 8.68 3.87
C PHE A 187 3.09 9.46 2.86
N ALA A 188 3.75 10.40 2.19
CA ALA A 188 3.16 11.18 1.11
C ALA A 188 3.44 10.45 -0.22
N THR A 189 2.62 9.44 -0.52
CA THR A 189 2.57 8.77 -1.84
C THR A 189 1.66 9.57 -2.77
N PRO A 190 1.82 9.50 -4.11
CA PRO A 190 0.97 10.24 -5.05
C PRO A 190 -0.46 9.68 -5.19
N ASP A 191 -0.69 8.42 -4.79
CA ASP A 191 -2.00 7.75 -4.77
C ASP A 191 -2.82 8.08 -3.50
N ALA A 192 -4.06 7.58 -3.42
CA ALA A 192 -4.95 7.78 -2.29
C ALA A 192 -4.88 6.68 -1.21
N SER A 193 -3.84 5.83 -1.19
CA SER A 193 -3.68 4.74 -0.21
C SER A 193 -3.66 5.22 1.25
N THR A 194 -4.22 4.44 2.16
CA THR A 194 -4.37 4.78 3.57
C THR A 194 -4.24 3.50 4.39
N ASN A 195 -3.82 3.65 5.64
CA ASN A 195 -3.71 2.54 6.58
C ASN A 195 -5.03 2.37 7.35
N LEU A 196 -5.49 1.12 7.48
CA LEU A 196 -6.75 0.71 8.13
C LEU A 196 -6.51 -0.12 9.41
N PHE A 197 -5.99 0.50 10.46
CA PHE A 197 -5.70 -0.20 11.72
C PHE A 197 -6.96 -0.29 12.63
N PRO A 198 -7.22 -1.39 13.37
CA PRO A 198 -6.38 -2.58 13.62
C PRO A 198 -6.91 -3.89 13.01
N LEU A 199 -7.12 -3.97 11.70
CA LEU A 199 -7.75 -5.15 11.07
C LEU A 199 -6.80 -6.35 10.83
N GLY A 200 -5.51 -6.26 11.18
CA GLY A 200 -4.48 -7.11 10.60
C GLY A 200 -4.59 -8.61 10.77
N ILE A 201 -5.25 -9.11 11.83
CA ILE A 201 -5.52 -10.54 11.95
C ILE A 201 -6.52 -10.98 10.87
N LEU A 202 -7.57 -10.21 10.61
CA LEU A 202 -8.61 -10.55 9.63
C LEU A 202 -8.11 -10.47 8.20
N ILE A 203 -7.21 -9.52 7.92
CA ILE A 203 -6.79 -9.18 6.56
C ILE A 203 -5.30 -9.41 6.28
N GLY A 204 -4.61 -10.22 7.09
CA GLY A 204 -3.24 -10.65 6.82
C GLY A 204 -2.16 -9.57 6.94
N GLY A 205 -2.46 -8.41 7.55
CA GLY A 205 -1.52 -7.29 7.68
C GLY A 205 -1.53 -6.32 6.49
N GLU A 206 -2.39 -6.58 5.50
CA GLU A 206 -2.58 -5.75 4.30
C GLU A 206 -3.26 -4.41 4.61
N GLU A 207 -3.69 -4.17 5.85
CA GLU A 207 -4.27 -2.88 6.23
C GLU A 207 -3.27 -1.73 6.15
N LEU A 208 -1.97 -2.03 6.15
CA LEU A 208 -0.89 -1.04 6.14
C LEU A 208 -0.60 -0.56 4.71
N HIS A 209 -1.66 -0.22 3.99
CA HIS A 209 -1.66 0.01 2.55
C HIS A 209 -0.88 1.26 2.13
N ASN A 210 -0.95 2.35 2.90
CA ASN A 210 -0.11 3.53 2.62
C ASN A 210 1.37 3.26 2.82
N ASN A 211 1.73 2.42 3.81
CA ASN A 211 3.11 2.02 3.99
C ASN A 211 3.58 1.15 2.83
N HIS A 212 2.74 0.23 2.37
CA HIS A 212 2.97 -0.62 1.22
C HIS A 212 3.19 0.19 -0.06
N HIS A 213 2.27 1.08 -0.42
CA HIS A 213 2.40 1.95 -1.60
C HIS A 213 3.63 2.87 -1.54
N ALA A 214 4.10 3.25 -0.35
CA ALA A 214 5.33 4.02 -0.20
C ALA A 214 6.60 3.18 -0.45
N TYR A 215 6.59 1.90 -0.07
CA TYR A 215 7.74 0.99 -0.19
C TYR A 215 7.31 -0.37 -0.72
N VAL A 216 6.85 -0.38 -1.96
CA VAL A 216 6.22 -1.54 -2.63
C VAL A 216 7.06 -2.81 -2.57
N THR A 217 8.40 -2.69 -2.62
CA THR A 217 9.32 -3.84 -2.59
C THR A 217 9.72 -4.29 -1.17
N SER A 218 9.18 -3.69 -0.11
CA SER A 218 9.47 -4.05 1.28
C SER A 218 8.68 -5.28 1.72
N ALA A 219 9.35 -6.26 2.34
CA ALA A 219 8.68 -7.45 2.87
C ALA A 219 7.89 -7.16 4.16
N ARG A 220 8.22 -6.06 4.84
CA ARG A 220 7.51 -5.56 6.02
C ARG A 220 6.69 -4.33 5.64
N LEU A 221 5.40 -4.36 5.94
CA LEU A 221 4.47 -3.26 5.72
C LEU A 221 4.38 -2.34 6.95
N SER A 222 4.67 -2.84 8.16
CA SER A 222 4.73 -1.99 9.35
C SER A 222 5.92 -1.05 9.40
N ASN A 223 5.67 0.17 9.86
CA ASN A 223 6.64 1.24 10.01
C ASN A 223 6.52 1.98 11.36
N ARG A 224 5.36 1.97 12.02
CA ARG A 224 5.17 2.48 13.38
C ARG A 224 5.19 1.35 14.40
N TRP A 225 5.47 1.71 15.66
CA TRP A 225 5.62 0.74 16.75
C TRP A 225 4.29 0.05 17.11
N PHE A 226 3.16 0.73 16.91
CA PHE A 226 1.81 0.21 17.17
C PHE A 226 1.23 -0.57 15.98
N GLU A 227 1.88 -0.53 14.81
CA GLU A 227 1.39 -1.22 13.61
C GLU A 227 1.77 -2.69 13.68
N PHE A 228 0.75 -3.54 13.79
CA PHE A 228 0.93 -4.98 13.78
C PHE A 228 0.86 -5.52 12.35
N ASP A 229 1.93 -6.19 11.90
CA ASP A 229 2.02 -6.81 10.57
C ASP A 229 2.14 -8.32 10.74
N ILE A 230 1.00 -9.01 10.68
CA ILE A 230 0.96 -10.47 10.83
C ILE A 230 1.67 -11.18 9.66
N GLY A 231 1.58 -10.64 8.44
CA GLY A 231 2.33 -11.16 7.29
C GLY A 231 3.84 -11.15 7.54
N TRP A 232 4.36 -10.09 8.16
CA TRP A 232 5.77 -10.01 8.55
C TRP A 232 6.13 -11.02 9.64
N LEU A 233 5.23 -11.29 10.60
CA LEU A 233 5.42 -12.37 11.57
C LEU A 233 5.61 -13.72 10.87
N TYR A 234 4.73 -14.09 9.94
CA TYR A 234 4.85 -15.35 9.20
C TYR A 234 6.13 -15.41 8.35
N ILE A 235 6.49 -14.31 7.67
CA ILE A 235 7.75 -14.23 6.91
C ILE A 235 8.95 -14.45 7.83
N ARG A 236 8.95 -13.85 9.03
CA ARG A 236 10.02 -14.02 10.02
C ARG A 236 10.11 -15.46 10.53
N LEU A 237 8.98 -16.12 10.77
CA LEU A 237 8.95 -17.54 11.17
C LEU A 237 9.50 -18.44 10.05
N LEU A 238 9.05 -18.24 8.81
CA LEU A 238 9.57 -18.98 7.65
C LEU A 238 11.07 -18.73 7.45
N ALA A 239 11.54 -17.49 7.62
CA ALA A 239 12.96 -17.15 7.52
C ALA A 239 13.80 -17.81 8.63
N ALA A 240 13.28 -17.87 9.86
CA ALA A 240 13.94 -18.57 10.96
C ALA A 240 14.09 -20.07 10.68
N LEU A 241 13.09 -20.68 10.03
CA LEU A 241 13.12 -22.06 9.54
C LEU A 241 13.91 -22.24 8.23
N ARG A 242 14.55 -21.17 7.73
CA ARG A 242 15.26 -21.12 6.44
C ARG A 242 14.38 -21.41 5.21
N LEU A 243 13.06 -21.32 5.34
CA LEU A 243 12.07 -21.54 4.30
C LEU A 243 11.78 -20.30 3.44
N ALA A 244 12.22 -19.13 3.89
CA ALA A 244 12.11 -17.87 3.18
C ALA A 244 13.40 -17.04 3.29
N THR A 245 13.70 -16.27 2.25
CA THR A 245 14.81 -15.29 2.25
C THR A 245 14.23 -13.91 2.00
N VAL A 246 14.34 -13.01 2.97
CA VAL A 246 13.89 -11.61 2.82
C VAL A 246 14.88 -10.88 1.93
N ARG A 247 14.41 -10.29 0.83
CA ARG A 247 15.26 -9.53 -0.09
C ARG A 247 15.40 -8.07 0.33
N ARG A 248 14.28 -7.44 0.70
CA ARG A 248 14.23 -6.00 0.95
C ARG A 248 13.30 -5.67 2.11
N VAL A 249 13.72 -4.70 2.91
CA VAL A 249 12.92 -4.08 3.96
C VAL A 249 13.13 -2.58 3.85
N ALA A 250 12.05 -1.80 3.92
CA ALA A 250 12.14 -0.34 3.94
C ALA A 250 13.04 0.12 5.11
N THR A 251 14.10 0.84 4.76
CA THR A 251 15.07 1.41 5.72
C THR A 251 14.65 2.82 6.08
N LYS A 252 14.58 3.15 7.37
CA LYS A 252 14.44 4.54 7.81
C LYS A 252 15.77 5.28 7.60
N PRO A 253 15.77 6.56 7.21
CA PRO A 253 17.01 7.31 7.05
C PRO A 253 17.67 7.46 8.42
N ARG A 254 18.98 7.21 8.49
CA ARG A 254 19.76 7.43 9.72
C ARG A 254 20.13 8.91 9.78
N LEU A 255 20.02 9.51 10.97
CA LEU A 255 20.46 10.89 11.18
C LEU A 255 21.85 10.91 11.80
N LEU A 256 22.85 11.34 11.03
CA LEU A 256 24.21 11.52 11.52
C LEU A 256 24.33 12.86 12.24
N PRO A 257 24.69 12.92 13.54
CA PRO A 257 24.71 14.15 14.32
C PRO A 257 25.58 15.28 13.74
N ASN A 258 26.75 14.93 13.20
CA ASN A 258 27.79 15.89 12.82
C ASN A 258 27.97 16.02 11.30
N LYS A 259 27.01 15.51 10.50
CA LYS A 259 27.08 15.63 9.04
C LYS A 259 26.62 17.01 8.61
N ALA A 260 27.55 17.83 8.14
CA ALA A 260 27.30 19.20 7.71
C ALA A 260 27.06 19.32 6.19
N THR A 261 27.60 18.40 5.41
CA THR A 261 27.58 18.45 3.94
C THR A 261 26.50 17.54 3.36
N VAL A 262 25.81 18.04 2.33
CA VAL A 262 24.98 17.19 1.46
C VAL A 262 25.93 16.53 0.46
N ASP A 263 26.10 15.23 0.61
CA ASP A 263 26.92 14.39 -0.27
C ASP A 263 26.06 13.34 -0.98
N ASP A 264 26.72 12.46 -1.73
CA ASP A 264 26.11 11.34 -2.44
C ASP A 264 25.24 10.47 -1.54
N ALA A 265 25.72 10.14 -0.34
CA ALA A 265 25.00 9.31 0.61
C ALA A 265 23.74 10.03 1.13
N THR A 266 23.79 11.35 1.34
CA THR A 266 22.60 12.15 1.67
C THR A 266 21.58 12.06 0.53
N LEU A 267 22.02 12.28 -0.71
CA LEU A 267 21.13 12.24 -1.87
C LEU A 267 20.46 10.86 -2.00
N GLN A 268 21.22 9.77 -1.91
CA GLN A 268 20.69 8.41 -1.95
C GLN A 268 19.69 8.13 -0.83
N ALA A 269 20.01 8.56 0.40
CA ALA A 269 19.12 8.40 1.55
C ALA A 269 17.82 9.21 1.40
N VAL A 270 17.91 10.43 0.85
CA VAL A 270 16.75 11.29 0.54
C VAL A 270 15.89 10.64 -0.55
N ILE A 271 16.47 10.26 -1.70
CA ILE A 271 15.80 9.58 -2.83
C ILE A 271 15.07 8.32 -2.36
N ARG A 272 15.76 7.45 -1.62
CA ARG A 272 15.18 6.20 -1.12
C ARG A 272 14.02 6.44 -0.15
N ASN A 273 14.04 7.54 0.61
CA ASN A 273 13.05 7.87 1.63
C ASN A 273 12.10 9.00 1.22
N ARG A 274 11.93 9.23 -0.08
CA ARG A 274 11.20 10.39 -0.60
C ARG A 274 9.84 10.64 0.00
N HIS A 275 9.03 9.58 0.11
CA HIS A 275 7.69 9.69 0.66
C HIS A 275 7.70 10.03 2.15
N ALA A 276 8.75 9.63 2.88
CA ALA A 276 8.94 9.99 4.28
C ALA A 276 9.44 11.44 4.44
N VAL A 277 10.34 11.89 3.55
CA VAL A 277 10.82 13.28 3.48
C VAL A 277 9.65 14.23 3.20
N MET A 278 8.86 13.95 2.16
CA MET A 278 7.70 14.76 1.79
C MET A 278 6.65 14.77 2.91
N ALA A 279 6.39 13.62 3.56
CA ALA A 279 5.49 13.58 4.71
C ALA A 279 6.04 14.36 5.92
N ALA A 280 7.36 14.37 6.14
CA ALA A 280 7.98 15.17 7.19
C ALA A 280 7.84 16.66 6.90
N TYR A 281 8.00 17.07 5.64
CA TYR A 281 7.80 18.45 5.23
C TYR A 281 6.33 18.87 5.40
N ALA A 282 5.38 18.06 4.94
CA ALA A 282 3.94 18.33 5.11
C ALA A 282 3.53 18.47 6.59
N ARG A 283 4.07 17.62 7.48
CA ARG A 283 3.87 17.71 8.94
C ARG A 283 4.49 18.95 9.57
N MET A 284 5.65 19.38 9.09
CA MET A 284 6.26 20.64 9.53
C MET A 284 5.40 21.83 9.09
N LEU A 285 4.82 21.75 7.90
CA LEU A 285 4.16 22.86 7.26
C LEU A 285 2.82 23.22 7.89
N GLU A 286 2.02 22.22 8.28
CA GLU A 286 0.72 22.45 8.91
C GLU A 286 0.76 23.40 10.13
N PRO A 287 1.56 23.15 11.19
CA PRO A 287 1.64 24.06 12.32
C PRO A 287 2.31 25.39 11.95
N ALA A 288 3.23 25.40 10.98
CA ALA A 288 3.90 26.60 10.53
C ALA A 288 2.93 27.57 9.84
N CYS A 289 2.12 27.09 8.92
CA CYS A 289 1.11 27.90 8.24
C CYS A 289 -0.01 28.36 9.18
N ARG A 290 -0.43 27.51 10.14
CA ARG A 290 -1.39 27.92 11.19
C ARG A 290 -0.84 29.05 12.08
N ARG A 291 0.47 29.12 12.30
CA ARG A 291 1.09 30.25 13.02
C ARG A 291 1.12 31.50 12.17
N GLU A 292 1.48 31.39 10.89
CA GLU A 292 1.51 32.54 9.99
C GLU A 292 0.10 33.12 9.78
N LEU A 293 -0.94 32.30 9.61
CA LEU A 293 -2.32 32.76 9.50
C LEU A 293 -2.79 33.56 10.74
N ARG A 294 -2.33 33.17 11.94
CA ARG A 294 -2.64 33.89 13.19
C ARG A 294 -1.93 35.24 13.29
N ARG A 295 -0.81 35.44 12.59
CA ARG A 295 -0.05 36.70 12.60
C ARG A 295 -0.65 37.76 11.68
N ILE A 296 -1.43 37.36 10.68
CA ILE A 296 -2.05 38.31 9.75
C ILE A 296 -3.23 38.99 10.46
N LYS A 297 -3.00 40.22 10.93
CA LYS A 297 -4.02 41.04 11.63
C LYS A 297 -5.02 41.63 10.64
N ASP A 298 -4.53 42.15 9.53
CA ASP A 298 -5.30 42.99 8.58
C ASP A 298 -6.05 42.22 7.49
N MET A 299 -6.33 40.92 7.72
CA MET A 299 -7.11 40.11 6.79
C MET A 299 -8.56 40.01 7.25
N SER A 300 -9.49 40.19 6.32
CA SER A 300 -10.93 40.02 6.57
C SER A 300 -11.25 38.60 7.08
N ARG A 301 -12.40 38.43 7.74
CA ARG A 301 -12.82 37.10 8.22
C ARG A 301 -13.01 36.12 7.07
N ASP A 302 -13.48 36.59 5.92
CA ASP A 302 -13.75 35.75 4.76
C ASP A 302 -12.46 35.32 4.05
N ASP A 303 -11.48 36.22 3.94
CA ASP A 303 -10.14 35.87 3.45
C ASP A 303 -9.45 34.85 4.37
N LYS A 304 -9.60 35.00 5.70
CA LYS A 304 -9.06 34.02 6.68
C LYS A 304 -9.68 32.64 6.49
N ARG A 305 -10.99 32.57 6.23
CA ARG A 305 -11.70 31.32 5.96
C ARG A 305 -11.28 30.72 4.62
N ALA A 306 -11.25 31.51 3.56
CA ALA A 306 -10.83 31.08 2.23
C ALA A 306 -9.40 30.52 2.25
N PHE A 307 -8.48 31.23 2.93
CA PHE A 307 -7.11 30.79 3.13
C PHE A 307 -7.03 29.49 3.92
N ALA A 308 -7.73 29.37 5.04
CA ALA A 308 -7.73 28.16 5.86
C ALA A 308 -8.26 26.94 5.07
N LEU A 309 -9.28 27.14 4.24
CA LEU A 309 -9.79 26.11 3.33
C LEU A 309 -8.78 25.74 2.25
N ALA A 310 -8.12 26.72 1.62
CA ALA A 310 -7.06 26.49 0.64
C ALA A 310 -5.89 25.70 1.25
N MET A 311 -5.43 26.10 2.44
CA MET A 311 -4.39 25.39 3.18
C MET A 311 -4.80 23.96 3.55
N LYS A 312 -6.04 23.74 3.98
CA LYS A 312 -6.55 22.40 4.28
C LYS A 312 -6.59 21.52 3.03
N ARG A 313 -6.98 22.08 1.88
CA ARG A 313 -6.95 21.38 0.58
C ARG A 313 -5.50 21.07 0.18
N TRP A 314 -4.61 22.05 0.30
CA TRP A 314 -3.20 21.91 -0.01
C TRP A 314 -2.51 20.85 0.86
N LEU A 315 -2.74 20.85 2.17
CA LEU A 315 -2.19 19.83 3.06
C LEU A 315 -2.66 18.43 2.65
N ARG A 316 -3.96 18.26 2.32
CA ARG A 316 -4.46 16.99 1.79
C ARG A 316 -3.68 16.57 0.52
N GLN A 317 -3.45 17.51 -0.40
CA GLN A 317 -2.66 17.28 -1.63
C GLN A 317 -1.19 16.96 -1.34
N ALA A 318 -0.57 17.66 -0.40
CA ALA A 318 0.81 17.42 0.03
C ALA A 318 1.00 16.03 0.67
N TRP A 319 -0.08 15.47 1.20
CA TRP A 319 -0.13 14.09 1.67
C TRP A 319 -0.45 13.06 0.56
N GLY A 320 -0.65 13.48 -0.69
CA GLY A 320 -1.00 12.61 -1.81
C GLY A 320 -2.45 12.64 -2.24
N HIS A 321 -3.33 13.35 -1.54
CA HIS A 321 -4.73 13.43 -1.93
C HIS A 321 -4.90 14.49 -3.02
N ARG A 322 -4.76 14.06 -4.30
CA ARG A 322 -4.93 14.80 -5.57
C ARG A 322 -3.66 15.48 -6.07
N GLY A 323 -3.35 15.22 -7.35
CA GLY A 323 -2.64 16.05 -8.36
C GLY A 323 -1.59 17.08 -7.92
N LYS A 324 -1.21 17.99 -8.83
CA LYS A 324 -0.42 19.16 -8.40
C LYS A 324 -1.29 20.02 -7.48
N PRO A 325 -0.76 20.49 -6.33
CA PRO A 325 -1.56 21.30 -5.43
C PRO A 325 -2.05 22.58 -6.14
N ASP A 326 -3.30 22.99 -5.93
CA ASP A 326 -3.74 24.31 -6.42
C ASP A 326 -3.25 25.37 -5.43
N LEU A 327 -2.18 26.04 -5.85
CA LEU A 327 -1.44 26.98 -5.02
C LEU A 327 -1.92 28.42 -5.19
N ARG A 328 -2.77 28.71 -6.19
CA ARG A 328 -3.14 30.10 -6.54
C ARG A 328 -3.74 30.86 -5.36
N ALA A 329 -4.53 30.17 -4.53
CA ALA A 329 -5.10 30.76 -3.33
C ALA A 329 -4.07 31.00 -2.20
N LEU A 330 -2.99 30.20 -2.15
CA LEU A 330 -1.88 30.35 -1.19
C LEU A 330 -0.76 31.27 -1.69
N THR A 331 -0.70 31.55 -2.98
CA THR A 331 0.30 32.42 -3.63
C THR A 331 -0.28 33.73 -4.13
N SER A 332 -1.56 34.02 -3.85
CA SER A 332 -2.23 35.27 -4.22
C SER A 332 -1.46 36.50 -3.70
N PRO A 333 -1.66 37.70 -4.29
CA PRO A 333 -1.02 38.93 -3.81
C PRO A 333 -1.28 39.19 -2.32
N ASN A 334 -2.45 38.79 -1.82
CA ASN A 334 -2.85 38.90 -0.42
C ASN A 334 -2.22 37.82 0.49
N ALA A 335 -1.59 36.78 -0.08
CA ALA A 335 -0.86 35.79 0.70
C ALA A 335 0.46 36.36 1.23
N ASN A 336 0.74 36.07 2.51
CA ASN A 336 1.97 36.46 3.17
C ASN A 336 3.20 35.89 2.43
N ARG A 337 4.26 36.70 2.26
CA ARG A 337 5.55 36.31 1.63
C ARG A 337 6.08 34.97 2.18
N ARG A 338 5.97 34.73 3.49
CA ARG A 338 6.43 33.47 4.10
C ARG A 338 5.68 32.23 3.62
N MET A 339 4.40 32.39 3.28
CA MET A 339 3.57 31.30 2.78
C MET A 339 4.03 30.83 1.40
N ARG A 340 4.34 31.79 0.51
CA ARG A 340 4.92 31.51 -0.80
C ARG A 340 6.20 30.70 -0.67
N VAL A 341 7.12 31.12 0.19
CA VAL A 341 8.36 30.38 0.43
C VAL A 341 8.12 28.92 0.86
N TYR A 342 7.17 28.65 1.76
CA TYR A 342 6.88 27.26 2.13
C TYR A 342 6.39 26.40 0.97
N VAL A 343 5.55 27.00 0.12
CA VAL A 343 4.99 26.37 -1.08
C VAL A 343 6.09 26.13 -2.11
N ASP A 344 6.85 27.18 -2.45
CA ASP A 344 7.92 27.14 -3.44
C ASP A 344 8.98 26.10 -3.05
N MET A 345 9.34 26.04 -1.76
CA MET A 345 10.28 25.06 -1.24
C MET A 345 9.72 23.62 -1.26
N TYR A 346 8.41 23.44 -1.09
CA TYR A 346 7.77 22.13 -1.26
C TYR A 346 7.80 21.68 -2.72
N GLU A 347 7.48 22.58 -3.65
CA GLU A 347 7.50 22.29 -5.09
C GLU A 347 8.91 22.00 -5.59
N ALA A 348 9.89 22.82 -5.21
CA ALA A 348 11.30 22.58 -5.54
C ALA A 348 11.77 21.22 -5.01
N LEU A 349 11.34 20.83 -3.80
CA LEU A 349 11.64 19.50 -3.28
C LEU A 349 10.93 18.41 -4.10
N LEU A 350 9.67 18.62 -4.48
CA LEU A 350 8.89 17.69 -5.31
C LEU A 350 9.50 17.51 -6.71
N GLU A 351 10.10 18.56 -7.28
CA GLU A 351 10.73 18.51 -8.59
C GLU A 351 11.99 17.65 -8.61
N LEU A 352 12.74 17.56 -7.49
CA LEU A 352 13.89 16.65 -7.38
C LEU A 352 13.54 15.19 -7.70
N TRP A 353 12.29 14.76 -7.48
CA TRP A 353 11.88 13.37 -7.71
C TRP A 353 11.25 13.11 -9.07
N THR A 354 10.85 14.15 -9.82
CA THR A 354 10.15 14.01 -11.10
C THR A 354 11.09 14.00 -12.29
N TRP A 355 12.36 14.38 -12.11
CA TRP A 355 13.35 14.44 -13.18
C TRP A 355 13.92 13.06 -13.49
N SER A 356 13.30 12.34 -14.43
CA SER A 356 13.77 11.05 -14.92
C SER A 356 15.08 11.11 -15.74
N HIS A 357 15.51 12.31 -16.15
CA HIS A 357 16.66 12.52 -17.04
C HIS A 357 17.84 13.26 -16.38
N ALA A 358 17.73 13.68 -15.12
CA ALA A 358 18.81 14.36 -14.42
C ALA A 358 19.98 13.40 -14.17
N SER A 359 21.20 13.88 -14.37
CA SER A 359 22.38 13.15 -13.89
C SER A 359 22.41 13.15 -12.37
N HIS A 360 23.08 12.15 -11.81
CA HIS A 360 23.22 12.03 -10.36
C HIS A 360 23.91 13.25 -9.73
N GLU A 361 24.88 13.84 -10.43
CA GLU A 361 25.55 15.08 -10.04
C GLU A 361 24.60 16.30 -10.07
N GLN A 362 23.74 16.41 -11.09
CA GLN A 362 22.73 17.48 -11.16
C GLN A 362 21.76 17.40 -9.98
N LEU A 363 21.29 16.20 -9.63
CA LEU A 363 20.40 16.01 -8.47
C LEU A 363 21.08 16.38 -7.15
N LEU A 364 22.39 16.12 -7.02
CA LEU A 364 23.16 16.48 -5.84
C LEU A 364 23.26 17.99 -5.68
N VAL A 365 23.60 18.70 -6.77
CA VAL A 365 23.67 20.16 -6.79
C VAL A 365 22.30 20.77 -6.49
N GLN A 366 21.22 20.27 -7.09
CA GLN A 366 19.87 20.77 -6.80
C GLN A 366 19.47 20.56 -5.33
N LEU A 367 19.83 19.42 -4.73
CA LEU A 367 19.58 19.18 -3.30
C LEU A 367 20.40 20.11 -2.40
N GLN A 368 21.66 20.41 -2.78
CA GLN A 368 22.50 21.38 -2.10
C GLN A 368 21.93 22.79 -2.18
N ASP A 369 21.48 23.22 -3.37
CA ASP A 369 20.86 24.52 -3.59
C ASP A 369 19.53 24.63 -2.83
N TRP A 370 18.74 23.56 -2.78
CA TRP A 370 17.54 23.50 -1.96
C TRP A 370 17.87 23.74 -0.49
N CYS A 371 18.90 23.10 0.06
CA CYS A 371 19.34 23.32 1.44
C CYS A 371 19.84 24.75 1.68
N ARG A 372 20.56 25.33 0.72
CA ARG A 372 21.03 26.72 0.80
C ARG A 372 19.87 27.71 0.79
N CYS A 373 18.92 27.56 -0.13
CA CYS A 373 17.71 28.37 -0.21
C CYS A 373 16.86 28.25 1.07
N ALA A 374 16.76 27.04 1.63
CA ALA A 374 16.09 26.78 2.90
C ALA A 374 16.68 27.59 4.06
N GLU A 375 18.00 27.68 4.13
CA GLU A 375 18.73 28.39 5.19
C GLU A 375 18.66 29.92 5.01
N LEU A 376 18.72 30.40 3.76
CA LEU A 376 18.59 31.82 3.42
C LEU A 376 17.15 32.34 3.44
N SER A 377 16.16 31.45 3.57
CA SER A 377 14.73 31.81 3.55
C SER A 377 14.29 32.77 4.67
N GLY A 378 15.08 32.88 5.75
CA GLY A 378 14.68 33.60 6.97
C GLY A 378 13.55 32.91 7.75
N ILE A 379 13.19 31.68 7.39
CA ILE A 379 12.13 30.88 8.03
C ILE A 379 12.78 29.74 8.80
N LYS A 380 12.81 29.87 10.13
CA LYS A 380 13.42 28.87 11.03
C LYS A 380 12.94 27.44 10.76
N ALA A 381 11.65 27.22 10.53
CA ALA A 381 11.12 25.88 10.30
C ALA A 381 11.74 25.20 9.06
N ILE A 382 11.91 25.94 7.96
CA ILE A 382 12.51 25.43 6.73
C ILE A 382 14.01 25.21 6.91
N ALA A 383 14.71 26.11 7.59
CA ALA A 383 16.13 25.96 7.92
C ALA A 383 16.40 24.75 8.85
N ASP A 384 15.54 24.52 9.85
CA ASP A 384 15.61 23.36 10.74
C ASP A 384 15.37 22.06 9.94
N PHE A 385 14.46 22.08 8.97
CA PHE A 385 14.22 20.95 8.07
C PHE A 385 15.42 20.66 7.18
N SER A 386 16.03 21.69 6.56
CA SER A 386 17.29 21.55 5.80
C SER A 386 18.38 20.91 6.66
N THR A 387 18.59 21.43 7.86
CA THR A 387 19.58 20.90 8.81
C THR A 387 19.34 19.43 9.13
N ARG A 388 18.08 19.03 9.27
CA ARG A 388 17.72 17.62 9.42
C ARG A 388 18.01 16.81 8.16
N LEU A 389 17.70 17.33 6.97
CA LEU A 389 17.89 16.66 5.68
C LEU A 389 19.38 16.39 5.39
N ARG A 390 20.25 17.36 5.67
CA ARG A 390 21.73 17.23 5.53
C ARG A 390 22.31 16.03 6.29
N ARG A 391 21.64 15.65 7.39
CA ARG A 391 22.07 14.57 8.27
C ARG A 391 21.66 13.18 7.79
N TYR A 392 20.94 13.05 6.67
CA TYR A 392 20.47 11.77 6.18
C TYR A 392 21.65 10.91 5.69
N ALA A 393 21.60 9.63 6.03
CA ALA A 393 22.51 8.58 5.59
C ALA A 393 21.78 7.23 5.47
#